data_AF-A0A0F0IKT2-F1
#
_entry.id   AF-A0A0F0IKT2-F1
#
_cell.length_a   1.000
_cell.length_b   1.000
_cell.length_c   1.000
_cell.angle_alpha   90.00
_cell.angle_beta   90.00
_cell.angle_gamma   90.00
#
_symmetry.space_group_name_H-M   'P 1'
#
loop_
_entity.id
_entity.type
_entity.pdbx_description
1 polymer ?
#
loop_
_entity_poly.entity_id
_entity_poly.type
_entity_poly.pdbx_seq_one_letter_code
_entity_poly.pdbx_strand_id
1 'polypeptide(L)'
;MDLILMISCLLNVSHEHVLLLSGSGLTTTDGFYLDENESETLYLDDIILKGLSPSLQEELEFQQYYGYVYKFRMSFLLLTATGVCYRTEIAACINYMQLEKWRNYVLGYSAEGADEKKLEVIIQGWIRAYSNEAATVITTLEKIESSQADKKDHQRTKMLRKRWTQIRDLCTKASEAVSC
;
A
#
# COMPACT_ATOMS: atom_id res chain seq x y z
N MET A 1 -4.31 26.57 -5.99
CA MET A 1 -3.94 25.18 -6.34
C MET A 1 -4.10 24.37 -5.07
N ASP A 2 -4.92 23.32 -5.06
CA ASP A 2 -5.20 22.55 -3.83
C ASP A 2 -3.93 21.82 -3.37
N LEU A 3 -3.64 21.83 -2.06
CA LEU A 3 -2.45 21.19 -1.51
C LEU A 3 -2.40 19.69 -1.83
N ILE A 4 -3.57 19.04 -1.96
CA ILE A 4 -3.71 17.64 -2.39
C ILE A 4 -3.25 17.44 -3.84
N LEU A 5 -3.67 18.33 -4.75
CA LEU A 5 -3.23 18.33 -6.15
C LEU A 5 -1.73 18.63 -6.26
N MET A 6 -1.22 19.54 -5.41
CA MET A 6 0.19 19.87 -5.36
C MET A 6 1.04 18.69 -4.85
N ILE A 7 0.57 17.96 -3.84
CA ILE A 7 1.21 16.76 -3.28
C ILE A 7 1.13 15.59 -4.27
N SER A 8 -0.02 15.35 -4.90
CA SER A 8 -0.17 14.31 -5.93
C SER A 8 0.72 14.59 -7.15
N CYS A 9 0.81 15.85 -7.60
CA CYS A 9 1.70 16.25 -8.69
C CYS A 9 3.19 16.23 -8.31
N LEU A 10 3.56 16.60 -7.09
CA LEU A 10 4.96 16.64 -6.65
C LEU A 10 5.55 15.26 -6.33
N LEU A 11 4.71 14.33 -5.86
CA LEU A 11 5.16 13.03 -5.35
C LEU A 11 4.89 11.87 -6.31
N ASN A 12 4.22 12.12 -7.43
CA ASN A 12 3.83 11.08 -8.40
C ASN A 12 3.04 9.92 -7.74
N VAL A 13 2.29 10.24 -6.69
CA VAL A 13 1.38 9.33 -5.97
C VAL A 13 -0.03 9.55 -6.52
N SER A 14 -0.75 8.46 -6.80
CA SER A 14 -2.09 8.56 -7.39
C SER A 14 -3.02 9.40 -6.51
N HIS A 15 -3.86 10.21 -7.14
CA HIS A 15 -4.81 11.08 -6.44
C HIS A 15 -5.75 10.27 -5.52
N GLU A 16 -6.06 9.02 -5.90
CA GLU A 16 -6.81 8.06 -5.08
C GLU A 16 -6.05 7.63 -3.82
N HIS A 17 -4.73 7.46 -3.87
CA HIS A 17 -3.93 7.19 -2.69
C HIS A 17 -3.95 8.36 -1.70
N VAL A 18 -3.83 9.60 -2.16
CA VAL A 18 -3.92 10.78 -1.27
C VAL A 18 -5.31 10.89 -0.62
N LEU A 19 -6.36 10.47 -1.33
CA LEU A 19 -7.73 10.40 -0.80
C LEU A 19 -7.94 9.23 0.19
N LEU A 20 -7.42 8.04 -0.10
CA LEU A 20 -7.50 6.89 0.82
C LEU A 20 -6.68 7.09 2.10
N LEU A 21 -5.54 7.79 2.01
CA LEU A 21 -4.73 8.18 3.16
C LEU A 21 -5.39 9.25 4.03
N SER A 22 -6.43 9.93 3.52
CA SER A 22 -7.28 10.85 4.29
C SER A 22 -8.38 10.17 5.11
N GLY A 23 -8.50 8.83 5.03
CA GLY A 23 -9.38 8.05 5.90
C GLY A 23 -10.12 6.96 5.14
N SER A 24 -9.88 5.71 5.52
CA SER A 24 -10.83 4.62 5.32
C SER A 24 -12.17 5.00 5.98
N GLY A 25 -13.16 5.38 5.18
CA GLY A 25 -14.58 5.45 5.60
C GLY A 25 -14.99 6.53 6.61
N LEU A 26 -14.10 7.40 7.07
CA LEU A 26 -14.46 8.62 7.80
C LEU A 26 -14.26 9.79 6.86
N THR A 27 -15.39 10.33 6.44
CA THR A 27 -15.52 11.33 5.40
C THR A 27 -14.69 12.57 5.67
N THR A 28 -14.18 13.13 4.57
CA THR A 28 -13.59 14.45 4.37
C THR A 28 -14.46 15.64 4.83
N THR A 29 -15.55 15.39 5.56
CA THR A 29 -16.44 16.42 6.11
C THR A 29 -15.89 17.04 7.38
N ASP A 30 -15.11 16.29 8.17
CA ASP A 30 -14.72 16.74 9.53
C ASP A 30 -13.20 16.73 9.81
N GLY A 31 -12.37 16.24 8.89
CA GLY A 31 -10.90 16.39 8.98
C GLY A 31 -10.24 15.67 10.16
N PHE A 32 -10.87 14.65 10.73
CA PHE A 32 -10.31 13.85 11.82
C PHE A 32 -9.60 12.59 11.30
N TYR A 33 -8.41 12.32 11.84
CA TYR A 33 -7.75 11.01 11.79
C TYR A 33 -7.44 10.60 13.22
N LEU A 34 -7.44 9.29 13.49
CA LEU A 34 -7.10 8.77 14.81
C LEU A 34 -5.58 8.80 14.98
N ASP A 35 -5.14 9.23 16.16
CA ASP A 35 -3.73 9.25 16.54
C ASP A 35 -3.13 7.83 16.61
N GLU A 36 -3.97 6.86 16.94
CA GLU A 36 -3.69 5.43 16.91
C GLU A 36 -4.91 4.72 16.30
N ASN A 37 -4.70 3.96 15.23
CA ASN A 37 -5.72 3.11 14.65
C ASN A 37 -5.17 1.69 14.53
N GLU A 38 -5.47 0.85 15.52
CA GLU A 38 -5.05 -0.55 15.55
C GLU A 38 -5.68 -1.40 14.43
N SER A 39 -6.82 -0.92 13.89
CA SER A 39 -7.51 -1.51 12.74
C SER A 39 -7.12 -0.85 11.42
N GLU A 40 -6.06 -0.03 11.43
CA GLU A 40 -5.61 0.65 10.23
C GLU A 40 -5.19 -0.36 9.17
N THR A 41 -5.52 -0.05 7.94
CA THR A 41 -4.97 -0.81 6.85
C THR A 41 -4.55 -0.01 5.63
N LEU A 42 -3.40 -0.40 5.09
CA LEU A 42 -2.77 0.18 3.92
C LEU A 42 -2.98 -0.72 2.72
N TYR A 43 -3.44 -0.10 1.65
CA TYR A 43 -3.54 -0.70 0.32
C TYR A 43 -2.22 -0.50 -0.41
N LEU A 44 -1.59 -1.58 -0.90
CA LEU A 44 -0.34 -1.53 -1.68
C LEU A 44 -0.52 -1.78 -3.17
N ASP A 45 -1.75 -1.66 -3.68
CA ASP A 45 -2.07 -1.97 -5.08
C ASP A 45 -1.09 -1.29 -6.04
N ASP A 46 -0.82 0.01 -5.88
CA ASP A 46 0.09 0.74 -6.78
C ASP A 46 1.53 0.22 -6.75
N ILE A 47 2.04 -0.27 -5.61
CA ILE A 47 3.40 -0.81 -5.52
C ILE A 47 3.48 -2.22 -6.10
N ILE A 48 2.50 -3.06 -5.75
CA ILE A 48 2.44 -4.45 -6.23
C ILE A 48 2.28 -4.44 -7.76
N LEU A 49 1.36 -3.63 -8.28
CA LEU A 49 1.13 -3.50 -9.72
C LEU A 49 2.35 -2.94 -10.45
N LYS A 50 3.04 -1.92 -9.92
CA LYS A 50 4.30 -1.43 -10.50
C LYS A 50 5.37 -2.53 -10.60
N GLY A 51 5.35 -3.50 -9.69
CA GLY A 51 6.27 -4.65 -9.68
C GLY A 51 5.90 -5.78 -10.64
N LEU A 52 4.69 -5.80 -11.19
CA LEU A 52 4.17 -6.86 -12.03
C LEU A 52 4.17 -6.47 -13.51
N SER A 53 4.52 -7.40 -14.40
CA SER A 53 4.33 -7.17 -15.84
C SER A 53 2.83 -7.11 -16.18
N PRO A 54 2.42 -6.37 -17.23
CA PRO A 54 1.00 -6.25 -17.60
C PRO A 54 0.29 -7.60 -17.77
N SER A 55 0.97 -8.59 -18.36
CA SER A 55 0.44 -9.95 -18.52
C SER A 55 0.13 -10.66 -17.19
N LEU A 56 0.92 -10.40 -16.14
CA LEU A 56 0.66 -10.97 -14.81
C LEU A 56 -0.46 -10.22 -14.09
N GLN A 57 -0.58 -8.91 -14.33
CA GLN A 57 -1.71 -8.12 -13.81
C GLN A 57 -3.03 -8.60 -14.42
N GLU A 58 -3.06 -8.84 -15.74
CA GLU A 58 -4.24 -9.38 -16.44
C GLU A 58 -4.62 -10.77 -15.92
N GLU A 59 -3.65 -11.63 -15.62
CA GLU A 59 -3.96 -12.94 -15.02
C GLU A 59 -4.58 -12.79 -13.62
N LEU A 60 -4.04 -11.91 -12.78
CA LEU A 60 -4.59 -11.67 -11.44
C LEU A 60 -6.01 -11.10 -11.50
N GLU A 61 -6.28 -10.24 -12.48
CA GLU A 61 -7.63 -9.71 -12.75
C GLU A 61 -8.56 -10.81 -13.26
N PHE A 62 -8.10 -11.63 -14.22
CA PHE A 62 -8.87 -12.73 -14.79
C PHE A 62 -9.28 -13.77 -13.72
N GLN A 63 -8.36 -14.09 -12.81
CA GLN A 63 -8.61 -15.00 -11.69
C GLN A 63 -9.28 -14.31 -10.49
N GLN A 64 -9.71 -13.05 -10.62
CA GLN A 64 -10.44 -12.27 -9.62
C GLN A 64 -9.69 -12.10 -8.28
N TYR A 65 -8.35 -12.08 -8.34
CA TYR A 65 -7.52 -11.76 -7.18
C TYR A 65 -7.37 -10.25 -6.97
N TYR A 66 -7.63 -9.45 -8.01
CA TYR A 66 -7.67 -7.98 -7.99
C TYR A 66 -8.61 -7.40 -9.03
N GLY A 67 -8.95 -6.12 -8.88
CA GLY A 67 -9.84 -5.40 -9.77
C GLY A 67 -11.24 -5.23 -9.18
N TYR A 68 -12.23 -4.97 -10.03
CA TYR A 68 -13.61 -4.73 -9.59
C TYR A 68 -14.45 -5.99 -9.72
N VAL A 69 -14.90 -6.55 -8.60
CA VAL A 69 -15.91 -7.60 -8.56
C VAL A 69 -17.21 -6.97 -8.10
N TYR A 70 -18.17 -6.77 -9.02
CA TYR A 70 -19.49 -6.19 -8.76
C TYR A 70 -19.48 -4.93 -7.87
N LYS A 71 -18.94 -3.81 -8.39
CA LYS A 71 -18.77 -2.52 -7.67
C LYS A 71 -17.87 -2.53 -6.42
N PHE A 72 -17.37 -3.67 -5.97
CA PHE A 72 -16.39 -3.73 -4.88
C PHE A 72 -14.97 -3.79 -5.46
N ARG A 73 -14.11 -2.87 -5.02
CA ARG A 73 -12.67 -2.89 -5.32
C ARG A 73 -12.01 -3.97 -4.47
N MET A 74 -11.43 -4.98 -5.12
CA MET A 74 -10.50 -5.91 -4.47
C MET A 74 -9.10 -5.33 -4.53
N SER A 75 -8.49 -5.23 -3.35
CA SER A 75 -7.11 -4.77 -3.20
C SER A 75 -6.22 -5.92 -2.73
N PHE A 76 -4.99 -5.91 -3.23
CA PHE A 76 -4.04 -7.00 -3.06
C PHE A 76 -3.48 -7.11 -1.67
N LEU A 77 -3.42 -6.01 -0.92
CA LEU A 77 -2.84 -6.05 0.42
C LEU A 77 -3.63 -5.22 1.41
N LEU A 78 -3.90 -5.89 2.53
CA LEU A 78 -4.34 -5.31 3.76
C LEU A 78 -3.13 -5.42 4.72
N LEU A 79 -2.22 -4.43 4.77
CA LEU A 79 -1.12 -4.46 5.76
C LEU A 79 -1.72 -4.33 7.16
N THR A 80 -1.74 -5.45 7.88
CA THR A 80 -2.16 -5.49 9.29
C THR A 80 -0.95 -5.73 10.17
N ALA A 81 -1.03 -5.35 11.45
CA ALA A 81 0.02 -5.66 12.43
C ALA A 81 0.29 -7.18 12.57
N THR A 82 -0.63 -8.02 12.07
CA THR A 82 -0.54 -9.49 12.08
C THR A 82 0.07 -10.10 10.82
N GLY A 83 0.48 -9.28 9.84
CA GLY A 83 1.11 -9.74 8.61
C GLY A 83 0.33 -9.37 7.34
N VAL A 84 0.63 -10.09 6.26
CA VAL A 84 0.00 -9.89 4.94
C VAL A 84 -1.26 -10.75 4.78
N CYS A 85 -2.16 -10.33 3.90
CA CYS A 85 -3.32 -11.15 3.57
C CYS A 85 -2.98 -12.18 2.48
N TYR A 86 -3.74 -13.28 2.43
CA TYR A 86 -3.56 -14.35 1.44
C TYR A 86 -3.50 -13.84 -0.01
N ARG A 87 -4.24 -12.77 -0.36
CA ARG A 87 -4.19 -12.17 -1.71
C ARG A 87 -2.82 -11.62 -2.06
N THR A 88 -2.11 -11.06 -1.09
CA THR A 88 -0.74 -10.58 -1.25
C THR A 88 0.20 -11.73 -1.50
N GLU A 89 0.01 -12.84 -0.79
CA GLU A 89 0.81 -14.04 -1.00
C GLU A 89 0.61 -14.58 -2.42
N ILE A 90 -0.64 -14.63 -2.89
CA ILE A 90 -0.95 -15.05 -4.26
C ILE A 90 -0.32 -14.12 -5.31
N ALA A 91 -0.38 -12.80 -5.08
CA ALA A 91 0.29 -11.83 -5.94
C ALA A 91 1.82 -11.95 -5.90
N ALA A 92 2.41 -12.31 -4.76
CA ALA A 92 3.85 -12.54 -4.66
C ALA A 92 4.26 -13.84 -5.36
N CYS A 93 3.48 -14.91 -5.20
CA CYS A 93 3.70 -16.20 -5.84
C CYS A 93 3.79 -16.10 -7.37
N ILE A 94 2.97 -15.24 -8.00
CA ILE A 94 2.97 -15.11 -9.47
C ILE A 94 4.30 -14.55 -10.02
N ASN A 95 5.10 -13.88 -9.19
CA ASN A 95 6.39 -13.29 -9.59
C ASN A 95 7.51 -14.32 -9.76
N TYR A 96 7.41 -15.48 -9.09
CA TYR A 96 8.49 -16.48 -9.08
C TYR A 96 8.04 -17.88 -9.49
N MET A 97 6.74 -18.17 -9.44
CA MET A 97 6.18 -19.42 -9.94
C MET A 97 6.04 -19.37 -11.46
N GLN A 98 6.18 -20.53 -12.11
CA GLN A 98 5.69 -20.69 -13.47
C GLN A 98 4.16 -20.56 -13.47
N LEU A 99 3.60 -19.89 -14.48
CA LEU A 99 2.18 -19.56 -14.54
C LEU A 99 1.25 -20.76 -14.36
N GLU A 100 1.58 -21.92 -14.95
CA GLU A 100 0.81 -23.16 -14.80
C GLU A 100 0.81 -23.66 -13.35
N LYS A 101 1.98 -23.65 -12.69
CA LYS A 101 2.12 -24.04 -11.29
C LYS A 101 1.38 -23.07 -10.37
N TRP A 102 1.47 -21.78 -10.68
CA TRP A 102 0.72 -20.74 -9.97
C TRP A 102 -0.79 -20.96 -10.10
N ARG A 103 -1.32 -21.25 -11.30
CA ARG A 103 -2.75 -21.58 -11.50
C ARG A 103 -3.17 -22.80 -10.67
N ASN A 104 -2.36 -23.84 -10.65
CA ASN A 104 -2.63 -25.02 -9.82
C ASN A 104 -2.55 -24.72 -8.33
N TYR A 105 -1.66 -23.81 -7.91
CA TYR A 105 -1.54 -23.33 -6.54
C TYR A 105 -2.79 -22.57 -6.10
N VAL A 106 -3.22 -21.57 -6.88
CA VAL A 106 -4.38 -20.73 -6.51
C VAL A 106 -5.71 -21.50 -6.54
N LEU A 107 -5.82 -22.56 -7.34
CA LEU A 107 -6.98 -23.45 -7.40
C LEU A 107 -6.95 -24.56 -6.34
N GLY A 108 -5.87 -24.65 -5.55
CA GLY A 108 -5.71 -25.66 -4.49
C GLY A 108 -5.38 -27.07 -5.00
N TYR A 109 -4.97 -27.21 -6.26
CA TYR A 109 -4.61 -28.51 -6.84
C TYR A 109 -3.20 -28.98 -6.46
N SER A 110 -2.26 -28.06 -6.26
CA SER A 110 -0.88 -28.41 -5.93
C SER A 110 -0.14 -27.26 -5.23
N ALA A 111 0.71 -27.57 -4.25
CA ALA A 111 1.65 -26.62 -3.64
C ALA A 111 3.01 -26.59 -4.37
N GLU A 112 3.14 -27.28 -5.51
CA GLU A 112 4.40 -27.36 -6.23
C GLU A 112 4.84 -25.99 -6.76
N GLY A 113 6.08 -25.62 -6.42
CA GLY A 113 6.65 -24.33 -6.80
C GLY A 113 6.43 -23.23 -5.77
N ALA A 114 5.71 -23.48 -4.67
CA ALA A 114 5.66 -22.58 -3.52
C ALA A 114 7.01 -22.54 -2.81
N ASP A 115 7.49 -21.33 -2.55
CA ASP A 115 8.78 -21.09 -1.92
C ASP A 115 8.62 -19.93 -0.93
N GLU A 116 8.54 -20.28 0.35
CA GLU A 116 8.32 -19.36 1.46
C GLU A 116 9.41 -18.27 1.54
N LYS A 117 10.67 -18.61 1.21
CA LYS A 117 11.77 -17.63 1.22
C LYS A 117 11.63 -16.63 0.08
N LYS A 118 11.24 -17.09 -1.11
CA LYS A 118 10.99 -16.16 -2.24
C LYS A 118 9.79 -15.27 -1.97
N LEU A 119 8.73 -15.84 -1.41
CA LEU A 119 7.54 -15.13 -0.95
C LEU A 119 7.92 -14.00 0.02
N GLU A 120 8.66 -14.34 1.08
CA GLU A 120 9.14 -13.38 2.09
C GLU A 120 9.95 -12.24 1.46
N VAL A 121 10.92 -12.58 0.60
CA VAL A 121 11.80 -11.60 -0.07
C VAL A 121 11.00 -10.60 -0.91
N ILE A 122 10.00 -11.08 -1.66
CA ILE A 122 9.17 -10.22 -2.52
C ILE A 122 8.30 -9.29 -1.67
N ILE A 123 7.64 -9.83 -0.64
CA ILE A 123 6.79 -9.06 0.26
C ILE A 123 7.60 -8.00 1.01
N GLN A 124 8.76 -8.36 1.57
CA GLN A 124 9.67 -7.41 2.20
C GLN A 124 10.13 -6.33 1.21
N GLY A 125 10.35 -6.69 -0.05
CA GLY A 125 10.65 -5.75 -1.13
C GLY A 125 9.57 -4.68 -1.30
N TRP A 126 8.29 -5.10 -1.33
CA TRP A 126 7.15 -4.18 -1.44
C TRP A 126 6.98 -3.31 -0.19
N ILE A 127 7.09 -3.89 1.00
CA ILE A 127 7.01 -3.14 2.27
C ILE A 127 8.12 -2.08 2.31
N ARG A 128 9.35 -2.44 1.93
CA ARG A 128 10.49 -1.51 1.88
C ARG A 128 10.26 -0.40 0.85
N ALA A 129 9.73 -0.73 -0.33
CA ALA A 129 9.40 0.27 -1.34
C ALA A 129 8.40 1.30 -0.79
N TYR A 130 7.34 0.85 -0.12
CA TYR A 130 6.34 1.76 0.45
C TYR A 130 6.89 2.59 1.62
N SER A 131 7.69 1.97 2.49
CA SER A 131 8.38 2.69 3.58
C SER A 131 9.29 3.80 3.04
N ASN A 132 9.97 3.57 1.90
CA ASN A 132 10.81 4.57 1.25
C ASN A 132 10.00 5.70 0.61
N GLU A 133 8.86 5.37 -0.04
CA GLU A 133 7.93 6.39 -0.54
C GLU A 133 7.43 7.26 0.63
N ALA A 134 6.97 6.64 1.72
CA ALA A 134 6.52 7.35 2.93
C ALA A 134 7.60 8.26 3.51
N ALA A 135 8.85 7.79 3.63
CA ALA A 135 9.97 8.59 4.12
C ALA A 135 10.25 9.81 3.21
N THR A 136 10.14 9.64 1.89
CA THR A 136 10.27 10.73 0.92
C THR A 136 9.18 11.78 1.09
N VAL A 137 7.93 11.34 1.31
CA VAL A 137 6.80 12.24 1.57
C VAL A 137 7.00 13.01 2.87
N ILE A 138 7.37 12.33 3.96
CA ILE A 138 7.64 12.97 5.26
C ILE A 138 8.69 14.07 5.11
N THR A 139 9.83 13.76 4.47
CA THR A 139 10.92 14.72 4.25
C THR A 139 10.46 15.93 3.43
N THR A 140 9.58 15.70 2.45
CA THR A 140 9.02 16.78 1.63
C THR A 140 8.08 17.67 2.43
N LEU A 141 7.22 17.07 3.26
CA LEU A 141 6.31 17.79 4.15
C LEU A 141 7.07 18.62 5.19
N GLU A 142 8.17 18.11 5.74
CA GLU A 142 9.03 18.86 6.68
C GLU A 142 9.63 20.12 6.04
N LYS A 143 10.08 20.01 4.77
CA LYS A 143 10.58 21.17 4.01
C LYS A 143 9.47 22.20 3.78
N ILE A 144 8.27 21.75 3.38
CA ILE A 144 7.12 22.62 3.17
C ILE A 144 6.75 23.34 4.48
N GLU A 145 6.67 22.59 5.59
CA GLU A 145 6.34 23.10 6.93
C GLU A 145 7.30 24.21 7.37
N SER A 146 8.59 24.09 7.07
CA SER A 146 9.62 25.08 7.39
C SER A 146 9.54 26.38 6.57
N SER A 147 8.89 26.33 5.40
CA SER A 147 8.79 27.45 4.45
C SER A 147 7.43 28.16 4.45
N GLN A 148 6.44 27.62 5.17
CA GLN A 148 5.06 28.11 5.16
C GLN A 148 4.82 29.25 6.14
N ALA A 149 4.25 30.35 5.64
CA ALA A 149 3.82 31.49 6.46
C ALA A 149 2.33 31.42 6.90
N ASP A 150 1.50 30.64 6.19
CA ASP A 150 0.07 30.49 6.50
C ASP A 150 -0.17 29.42 7.58
N LYS A 151 -0.87 29.81 8.65
CA LYS A 151 -1.22 28.93 9.77
C LYS A 151 -2.12 27.75 9.37
N LYS A 152 -3.03 27.95 8.41
CA LYS A 152 -3.97 26.90 7.97
C LYS A 152 -3.23 25.81 7.20
N ASP A 153 -2.34 26.21 6.30
CA ASP A 153 -1.55 25.27 5.53
C ASP A 153 -0.51 24.56 6.42
N HIS A 154 0.05 25.26 7.41
CA HIS A 154 0.95 24.65 8.40
C HIS A 154 0.26 23.53 9.21
N GLN A 155 -0.98 23.75 9.67
CA GLN A 155 -1.75 22.70 10.35
C GLN A 155 -2.02 21.49 9.45
N ARG A 156 -2.41 21.73 8.19
CA ARG A 156 -2.66 20.65 7.20
C ARG A 156 -1.40 19.85 6.90
N THR A 157 -0.27 20.51 6.70
CA THR A 157 1.05 19.88 6.48
C THR A 157 1.45 19.01 7.68
N LYS A 158 1.27 19.52 8.91
CA LYS A 158 1.55 18.77 10.15
C LYS A 158 0.67 17.53 10.29
N MET A 159 -0.62 17.63 9.97
CA MET A 159 -1.54 16.48 10.00
C MET A 159 -1.12 15.41 8.99
N LEU A 160 -0.81 15.81 7.75
CA LEU A 160 -0.33 14.89 6.72
C LEU A 160 0.98 14.22 7.15
N ARG A 161 1.92 14.95 7.75
CA ARG A 161 3.19 14.40 8.22
C ARG A 161 2.97 13.34 9.30
N LYS A 162 2.08 13.60 10.26
CA LYS A 162 1.70 12.62 11.29
C LYS A 162 1.11 11.36 10.65
N ARG A 163 0.24 11.52 9.66
CA ARG A 163 -0.35 10.41 8.92
C ARG A 163 0.70 9.55 8.20
N TRP A 164 1.62 10.17 7.46
CA TRP A 164 2.69 9.44 6.78
C TRP A 164 3.69 8.77 7.74
N THR A 165 3.85 9.33 8.94
CA THR A 165 4.64 8.70 10.01
C THR A 165 3.96 7.42 10.48
N GLN A 166 2.65 7.44 10.74
CA GLN A 166 1.88 6.23 11.10
C GLN A 166 2.01 5.13 10.04
N ILE A 167 1.93 5.50 8.75
CA ILE A 167 2.10 4.57 7.63
C ILE A 167 3.49 3.91 7.65
N ARG A 168 4.56 4.69 7.79
CA ARG A 168 5.93 4.18 7.85
C ARG A 168 6.12 3.24 9.05
N ASP A 169 5.54 3.59 10.18
CA ASP A 169 5.63 2.78 11.40
C ASP A 169 4.85 1.46 11.23
N LEU A 170 3.71 1.48 10.53
CA LEU A 170 2.99 0.26 10.11
C LEU A 170 3.83 -0.61 9.16
N CYS A 171 4.54 -0.02 8.19
CA CYS A 171 5.47 -0.77 7.33
C CYS A 171 6.56 -1.47 8.15
N THR A 172 7.08 -0.79 9.17
CA THR A 172 8.12 -1.35 10.05
C THR A 172 7.59 -2.57 10.79
N LYS A 173 6.43 -2.44 11.44
CA LYS A 173 5.75 -3.55 12.14
C LYS A 173 5.45 -4.73 11.22
N ALA A 174 4.94 -4.45 10.02
CA ALA A 174 4.64 -5.50 9.04
C ALA A 174 5.89 -6.20 8.52
N SER A 175 7.01 -5.47 8.35
CA SER A 175 8.28 -6.07 7.96
C SER A 175 8.80 -7.03 9.02
N GLU A 176 8.64 -6.69 10.30
CA GLU A 176 9.00 -7.57 11.43
C GLU A 176 8.11 -8.83 11.45
N ALA A 177 6.80 -8.66 11.26
CA ALA A 177 5.85 -9.77 11.24
C ALA A 177 6.09 -10.78 10.09
N VAL A 178 6.57 -10.31 8.94
CA VAL A 178 6.90 -11.16 7.77
C VAL A 178 8.22 -11.92 7.97
N SER A 179 9.10 -11.45 8.85
CA SER A 179 10.43 -12.05 9.07
C SER A 179 10.47 -13.11 10.18
N CYS A 180 9.30 -13.47 10.75
CA CYS A 180 9.18 -14.35 11.91
C CYS A 180 8.86 -15.79 11.54
#